data_AF-A0A1V5ZW51-F1
#
_entry.id   AF-A0A1V5ZW51-F1
#
_cell.length_a   1.000
_cell.length_b   1.000
_cell.length_c   1.000
_cell.angle_alpha   90.00
_cell.angle_beta   90.00
_cell.angle_gamma   90.00
#
_symmetry.space_group_name_H-M   'P 1'
#
loop_
_entity.id
_entity.type
_entity.pdbx_description
1 polymer ?
#
loop_
_entity_poly.entity_id
_entity_poly.type
_entity_poly.pdbx_seq_one_letter_code
_entity_poly.pdbx_strand_id
1 'polypeptide(L)'
;MQTAYMAGRYKGMMDAVETRPYWRYVAVMDGRTRDEHRRLHGKILRYDDPFWDKYFPPNGWGCRCRIVSVSKSEADKKGLEIIKGEDMAPAAALTVPPEWQYNPGKSFWKPDTKKYSGWERKKVEEVIQKANRLREKEESRVLPELPRADEAVIPTSKLTSYALDEIKQSDKARVFREALGYTKANAQELLDNIKWNLPYFPAQKLGNNGYGERYEVIMTLKGPNEKTVKVLTGWIDDIETGDMRLTTLYIDS
;
A
#
# COMPACT_ATOMS: atom_id res chain seq x y z
N MET A 1 -11.62 -24.99 -5.13
CA MET A 1 -12.38 -24.12 -6.07
C MET A 1 -12.41 -22.67 -5.60
N GLN A 2 -12.79 -22.37 -4.35
CA GLN A 2 -12.93 -20.98 -3.89
C GLN A 2 -11.61 -20.19 -3.81
N THR A 3 -10.51 -20.82 -3.39
CA THR A 3 -9.18 -20.20 -3.37
C THR A 3 -8.68 -19.85 -4.78
N ALA A 4 -8.83 -20.75 -5.75
CA ALA A 4 -8.47 -20.51 -7.16
C ALA A 4 -9.26 -19.35 -7.78
N TYR A 5 -10.55 -19.24 -7.46
CA TYR A 5 -11.39 -18.12 -7.88
C TYR A 5 -10.92 -16.79 -7.26
N MET A 6 -10.54 -16.81 -5.97
CA MET A 6 -10.02 -15.62 -5.30
C MET A 6 -8.64 -15.20 -5.81
N ALA A 7 -7.79 -16.13 -6.24
CA ALA A 7 -6.53 -15.82 -6.94
C ALA A 7 -6.74 -15.12 -8.28
N GLY A 8 -7.68 -15.60 -9.10
CA GLY A 8 -8.03 -14.91 -10.34
C GLY A 8 -8.59 -13.49 -10.10
N ARG A 9 -9.43 -13.34 -9.08
CA ARG A 9 -9.96 -12.02 -8.69
C ARG A 9 -8.86 -11.10 -8.16
N TYR A 10 -7.97 -11.60 -7.30
CA TYR A 10 -6.84 -10.85 -6.78
C TYR A 10 -6.00 -10.28 -7.93
N LYS A 11 -5.64 -11.12 -8.91
CA LYS A 11 -4.92 -10.68 -10.10
C LYS A 11 -5.64 -9.55 -10.84
N GLY A 12 -6.93 -9.72 -11.17
CA GLY A 12 -7.69 -8.69 -11.86
C GLY A 12 -7.84 -7.38 -11.07
N MET A 13 -7.82 -7.44 -9.74
CA MET A 13 -7.81 -6.23 -8.90
C MET A 13 -6.43 -5.57 -8.87
N MET A 14 -5.35 -6.36 -8.83
CA MET A 14 -3.97 -5.88 -8.93
C MET A 14 -3.71 -5.15 -10.26
N ASP A 15 -4.22 -5.69 -11.38
CA ASP A 15 -4.12 -5.04 -12.69
C ASP A 15 -4.87 -3.70 -12.75
N ALA A 16 -5.77 -3.43 -11.79
CA ALA A 16 -6.62 -2.24 -11.76
C ALA A 16 -6.22 -1.20 -10.69
N VAL A 17 -5.14 -1.43 -9.92
CA VAL A 17 -4.82 -0.58 -8.74
C VAL A 17 -4.55 0.87 -9.10
N GLU A 18 -4.02 1.16 -10.29
CA GLU A 18 -3.79 2.53 -10.75
C GLU A 18 -5.09 3.35 -10.83
N THR A 19 -6.19 2.71 -11.23
CA THR A 19 -7.50 3.38 -11.40
C THR A 19 -8.46 3.10 -10.24
N ARG A 20 -8.23 2.03 -9.49
CA ARG A 20 -9.08 1.52 -8.41
C ARG A 20 -8.24 1.05 -7.21
N PRO A 21 -7.50 1.98 -6.54
CA PRO A 21 -6.53 1.63 -5.51
C PRO A 21 -7.16 1.22 -4.17
N TYR A 22 -8.48 1.28 -4.03
CA TYR A 22 -9.15 0.93 -2.78
C TYR A 22 -9.92 -0.36 -2.93
N TRP A 23 -9.87 -1.20 -1.90
CA TRP A 23 -10.53 -2.49 -1.87
C TRP A 23 -11.58 -2.50 -0.76
N ARG A 24 -12.79 -2.93 -1.11
CA ARG A 24 -13.92 -3.03 -0.19
C ARG A 24 -14.21 -4.49 0.12
N TYR A 25 -14.36 -4.79 1.41
CA TYR A 25 -14.79 -6.10 1.87
C TYR A 25 -16.31 -6.25 1.72
N VAL A 26 -16.77 -7.32 1.06
CA VAL A 26 -18.19 -7.57 0.77
C VAL A 26 -18.59 -8.95 1.25
N ALA A 27 -19.28 -9.00 2.40
CA ALA A 27 -20.02 -10.18 2.84
C ALA A 27 -21.39 -10.29 2.13
N VAL A 28 -21.95 -11.51 2.07
CA VAL A 28 -23.26 -11.80 1.44
C VAL A 28 -24.43 -11.21 2.23
N MET A 29 -24.27 -11.00 3.54
CA MET A 29 -25.27 -10.40 4.44
C MET A 29 -26.60 -11.19 4.54
N ASP A 30 -26.56 -12.50 4.34
CA ASP A 30 -27.71 -13.39 4.58
C ASP A 30 -27.71 -13.97 6.02
N GLY A 31 -28.73 -14.76 6.36
CA GLY A 31 -28.84 -15.43 7.67
C GLY A 31 -27.71 -16.42 7.99
N ARG A 32 -26.92 -16.84 7.00
CA ARG A 32 -25.76 -17.74 7.14
C ARG A 32 -24.42 -17.01 7.23
N THR A 33 -24.43 -15.68 7.05
CA THR A 33 -23.24 -14.86 7.27
C THR A 33 -22.96 -14.85 8.77
N ARG A 34 -21.71 -14.99 9.18
CA ARG A 34 -21.34 -14.91 10.60
C ARG A 34 -21.23 -13.43 10.99
N ASP A 35 -21.56 -13.04 12.22
CA ASP A 35 -21.56 -11.63 12.65
C ASP A 35 -20.21 -10.96 12.44
N GLU A 36 -19.16 -11.75 12.61
CA GLU A 36 -17.78 -11.45 12.32
C GLU A 36 -17.59 -10.90 10.90
N HIS A 37 -18.12 -11.61 9.90
CA HIS A 37 -18.01 -11.20 8.51
C HIS A 37 -18.92 -10.01 8.20
N ARG A 38 -20.03 -9.86 8.92
CA ARG A 38 -20.90 -8.67 8.82
C ARG A 38 -20.17 -7.42 9.29
N ARG A 39 -19.36 -7.51 10.36
CA ARG A 39 -18.54 -6.38 10.86
C ARG A 39 -17.51 -5.89 9.83
N LEU A 40 -17.00 -6.80 8.99
CA LEU A 40 -16.07 -6.43 7.92
C LEU A 40 -16.79 -5.88 6.68
N HIS A 41 -18.08 -6.18 6.49
CA HIS A 41 -18.82 -5.74 5.32
C HIS A 41 -18.82 -4.21 5.19
N GLY A 42 -18.48 -3.71 4.00
CA GLY A 42 -18.51 -2.29 3.71
C GLY A 42 -17.20 -1.56 4.00
N LYS A 43 -16.30 -2.15 4.80
CA LYS A 43 -15.01 -1.54 5.11
C LYS A 43 -14.12 -1.46 3.88
N ILE A 44 -13.45 -0.32 3.73
CA ILE A 44 -12.60 0.00 2.58
C ILE A 44 -11.22 0.36 3.07
N LEU A 45 -10.21 -0.26 2.46
CA LEU A 45 -8.81 -0.07 2.75
C LEU A 45 -8.07 0.08 1.44
N ARG A 46 -6.85 0.61 1.45
CA ARG A 46 -6.03 0.62 0.24
C ARG A 46 -5.57 -0.80 -0.12
N TYR A 47 -5.33 -1.06 -1.40
CA TYR A 47 -5.05 -2.39 -1.94
C TYR A 47 -3.80 -3.07 -1.35
N ASP A 48 -2.84 -2.28 -0.92
CA ASP A 48 -1.54 -2.67 -0.37
C ASP A 48 -1.50 -2.61 1.16
N ASP A 49 -2.64 -2.35 1.81
CA ASP A 49 -2.71 -2.40 3.28
C ASP A 49 -2.39 -3.83 3.78
N PRO A 50 -1.47 -4.01 4.75
CA PRO A 50 -1.09 -5.32 5.31
C PRO A 50 -2.26 -6.14 5.86
N PHE A 51 -3.41 -5.52 6.14
CA PHE A 51 -4.66 -6.22 6.44
C PHE A 51 -4.99 -7.28 5.39
N TRP A 52 -4.77 -6.98 4.11
CA TRP A 52 -5.07 -7.90 3.02
C TRP A 52 -4.13 -9.10 2.98
N ASP A 53 -2.97 -9.05 3.62
CA ASP A 53 -2.08 -10.22 3.73
C ASP A 53 -2.62 -11.31 4.64
N LYS A 54 -3.46 -10.92 5.61
CA LYS A 54 -3.98 -11.82 6.64
C LYS A 54 -5.47 -12.09 6.52
N TYR A 55 -6.26 -11.16 6.00
CA TYR A 55 -7.73 -11.23 6.12
C TYR A 55 -8.47 -11.19 4.79
N PHE A 56 -7.82 -11.64 3.71
CA PHE A 56 -8.39 -11.72 2.39
C PHE A 56 -9.22 -13.02 2.22
N PRO A 57 -10.51 -12.94 1.83
CA PRO A 57 -11.38 -14.11 1.73
C PRO A 57 -10.84 -15.24 0.83
N PRO A 58 -11.14 -16.52 1.14
CA PRO A 58 -11.98 -16.98 2.26
C PRO A 58 -11.34 -16.92 3.66
N ASN A 59 -12.12 -16.45 4.64
CA ASN A 59 -11.71 -16.28 6.04
C ASN A 59 -12.25 -17.40 6.96
N GLY A 60 -12.40 -18.61 6.43
CA GLY A 60 -12.98 -19.75 7.15
C GLY A 60 -13.84 -20.65 6.28
N TRP A 61 -14.22 -21.81 6.84
CA TRP A 61 -15.03 -22.79 6.14
C TRP A 61 -16.40 -22.24 5.74
N GLY A 62 -16.79 -22.44 4.47
CA GLY A 62 -18.07 -21.93 3.94
C GLY A 62 -18.16 -20.41 3.84
N CYS A 63 -17.04 -19.69 3.97
CA CYS A 63 -16.99 -18.24 3.72
C CYS A 63 -17.52 -17.96 2.31
N ARG A 64 -18.27 -16.87 2.11
CA ARG A 64 -18.76 -16.45 0.78
C ARG A 64 -18.48 -14.97 0.50
N CYS A 65 -17.62 -14.38 1.33
CA CYS A 65 -17.20 -13.00 1.18
C CYS A 65 -16.29 -12.84 -0.04
N ARG A 66 -16.23 -11.62 -0.55
CA ARG A 66 -15.35 -11.23 -1.67
C ARG A 66 -14.79 -9.83 -1.43
N ILE A 67 -13.75 -9.50 -2.17
CA ILE A 67 -13.21 -8.15 -2.27
C ILE A 67 -13.64 -7.53 -3.60
N VAL A 68 -13.93 -6.24 -3.60
CA VAL A 68 -14.22 -5.47 -4.82
C VAL A 68 -13.31 -4.24 -4.88
N SER A 69 -12.74 -3.94 -6.05
CA SER A 69 -11.95 -2.73 -6.24
C SER A 69 -12.86 -1.51 -6.41
N VAL A 70 -12.45 -0.38 -5.86
CA VAL A 70 -13.18 0.89 -5.74
C VAL A 70 -12.22 2.01 -6.11
N SER A 71 -12.69 2.94 -6.95
CA SER A 71 -11.93 4.17 -7.25
C SER A 71 -12.18 5.22 -6.18
N LYS A 72 -11.25 6.19 -6.05
CA LYS A 72 -11.41 7.31 -5.11
C LYS A 72 -12.73 8.05 -5.33
N SER A 73 -13.01 8.41 -6.58
CA SER A 73 -14.25 9.11 -6.95
C SER A 73 -15.51 8.30 -6.62
N GLU A 74 -15.47 6.97 -6.73
CA GLU A 74 -16.60 6.12 -6.33
C GLU A 74 -16.78 6.11 -4.82
N ALA A 75 -15.68 6.06 -4.05
CA ALA A 75 -15.71 6.14 -2.60
C ALA A 75 -16.32 7.49 -2.14
N ASP A 76 -15.82 8.60 -2.69
CA ASP A 76 -16.26 9.95 -2.37
C ASP A 76 -17.75 10.15 -2.70
N LYS A 77 -18.19 9.77 -3.91
CA LYS A 77 -19.59 9.91 -4.35
C LYS A 77 -20.58 9.13 -3.48
N LYS A 78 -20.14 8.02 -2.90
CA LYS A 78 -20.97 7.14 -2.06
C LYS A 78 -20.79 7.42 -0.57
N GLY A 79 -19.98 8.42 -0.20
CA GLY A 79 -19.66 8.72 1.20
C GLY A 79 -19.01 7.56 1.93
N LEU A 80 -18.20 6.76 1.24
CA LEU A 80 -17.56 5.57 1.82
C LEU A 80 -16.24 5.97 2.48
N GLU A 81 -16.14 5.69 3.78
CA GLU A 81 -14.94 5.94 4.56
C GLU A 81 -13.82 4.93 4.22
N ILE A 82 -12.62 5.43 3.97
CA ILE A 82 -11.41 4.63 3.81
C ILE A 82 -10.72 4.59 5.16
N ILE A 83 -10.57 3.38 5.73
CA ILE A 83 -9.98 3.14 7.04
C ILE A 83 -8.61 2.46 6.92
N LYS A 84 -7.86 2.43 8.03
CA LYS A 84 -6.62 1.67 8.12
C LYS A 84 -6.86 0.23 8.53
N GLY A 85 -5.98 -0.65 8.07
CA GLY A 85 -5.94 -2.06 8.48
C GLY A 85 -5.78 -2.23 9.97
N GLU A 86 -4.99 -1.38 10.62
CA GLU A 86 -4.74 -1.39 12.06
C GLU A 86 -6.03 -1.26 12.88
N ASP A 87 -6.93 -0.36 12.46
CA ASP A 87 -8.23 -0.14 13.13
C ASP A 87 -9.18 -1.34 12.94
N MET A 88 -8.99 -2.10 11.86
CA MET A 88 -9.82 -3.25 11.48
C MET A 88 -9.24 -4.59 11.96
N ALA A 89 -7.93 -4.67 12.16
CA ALA A 89 -7.19 -5.89 12.46
C ALA A 89 -7.65 -6.57 13.75
N PRO A 90 -7.96 -5.88 14.87
CA PRO A 90 -8.50 -6.51 16.07
C PRO A 90 -9.83 -7.22 15.80
N ALA A 91 -10.72 -6.57 15.05
CA ALA A 91 -12.02 -7.13 14.67
C ALA A 91 -11.88 -8.32 13.70
N ALA A 92 -10.85 -8.37 12.87
CA ALA A 92 -10.59 -9.50 11.99
C ALA A 92 -9.85 -10.66 12.69
N ALA A 93 -8.86 -10.36 13.54
CA ALA A 93 -8.04 -11.34 14.27
C ALA A 93 -8.87 -12.23 15.21
N LEU A 94 -9.90 -11.66 15.84
CA LEU A 94 -10.82 -12.40 16.71
C LEU A 94 -11.67 -13.44 15.95
N THR A 95 -11.67 -13.39 14.62
CA THR A 95 -12.75 -13.96 13.82
C THR A 95 -12.30 -14.87 12.69
N VAL A 96 -11.12 -14.57 12.14
CA VAL A 96 -10.45 -15.44 11.18
C VAL A 96 -9.54 -16.35 11.99
N PRO A 97 -9.84 -17.67 12.05
CA PRO A 97 -8.98 -18.60 12.77
C PRO A 97 -7.54 -18.51 12.23
N PRO A 98 -6.49 -18.66 13.06
CA PRO A 98 -5.11 -18.48 12.64
C PRO A 98 -4.71 -19.22 11.35
N GLU A 99 -5.26 -20.43 11.12
CA GLU A 99 -5.00 -21.23 9.92
C GLU A 99 -5.63 -20.66 8.63
N TRP A 100 -6.52 -19.68 8.75
CA TRP A 100 -7.12 -18.92 7.66
C TRP A 100 -6.58 -17.49 7.55
N GLN A 101 -5.63 -17.10 8.41
CA GLN A 101 -5.04 -15.76 8.39
C GLN A 101 -3.96 -15.62 7.33
N TYR A 102 -4.36 -15.67 6.06
CA TYR A 102 -3.47 -15.48 4.93
C TYR A 102 -4.22 -14.92 3.73
N ASN A 103 -3.49 -14.48 2.71
CA ASN A 103 -4.09 -14.06 1.45
C ASN A 103 -4.09 -15.22 0.43
N PRO A 104 -5.23 -15.86 0.15
CA PRO A 104 -5.34 -16.95 -0.82
C PRO A 104 -5.15 -16.47 -2.27
N GLY A 105 -5.26 -15.17 -2.52
CA GLY A 105 -4.94 -14.57 -3.81
C GLY A 105 -3.44 -14.37 -4.06
N LYS A 106 -2.66 -14.14 -3.00
CA LYS A 106 -1.19 -14.18 -3.01
C LYS A 106 -0.65 -15.61 -2.88
N SER A 107 -1.41 -16.50 -2.26
CA SER A 107 -0.96 -17.85 -1.97
C SER A 107 -0.89 -18.70 -3.22
N PHE A 108 0.34 -19.07 -3.54
CA PHE A 108 0.70 -19.93 -4.65
C PHE A 108 -0.10 -21.25 -4.62
N TRP A 109 -0.62 -21.65 -5.77
CA TRP A 109 -1.12 -23.00 -5.99
C TRP A 109 0.06 -23.98 -5.85
N LYS A 110 0.16 -24.67 -4.72
CA LYS A 110 1.12 -25.76 -4.48
C LYS A 110 0.43 -27.09 -4.73
N PRO A 111 0.52 -27.67 -5.94
CA PRO A 111 0.03 -29.02 -6.15
C PRO A 111 0.89 -29.99 -5.34
N ASP A 112 0.25 -31.01 -4.78
CA ASP A 112 0.99 -32.16 -4.25
C ASP A 112 1.59 -32.94 -5.41
N THR A 113 2.87 -32.71 -5.69
CA THR A 113 3.57 -33.32 -6.82
C THR A 113 3.72 -34.84 -6.69
N LYS A 114 3.54 -35.38 -5.47
CA LYS A 114 3.61 -36.82 -5.20
C LYS A 114 2.44 -37.61 -5.81
N LYS A 115 1.37 -36.92 -6.21
CA LYS A 115 0.17 -37.54 -6.82
C LYS A 115 0.29 -37.79 -8.33
N TYR A 116 1.37 -37.35 -8.96
CA TYR A 116 1.57 -37.44 -10.40
C TYR A 116 2.58 -38.53 -10.77
N SER A 117 2.40 -39.17 -11.92
CA SER A 117 3.36 -40.15 -12.45
C SER A 117 4.68 -39.48 -12.86
N GLY A 118 5.76 -40.25 -13.05
CA GLY A 118 7.12 -39.70 -13.23
C GLY A 118 7.27 -38.64 -14.34
N TRP A 119 6.59 -38.80 -15.48
CA TRP A 119 6.65 -37.84 -16.59
C TRP A 119 5.74 -36.62 -16.38
N GLU A 120 4.58 -36.81 -15.73
CA GLU A 120 3.66 -35.73 -15.36
C GLU A 120 4.26 -34.86 -14.27
N ARG A 121 4.89 -35.48 -13.28
CA ARG A 121 5.60 -34.81 -12.20
C ARG A 121 6.66 -33.86 -12.74
N LYS A 122 7.46 -34.29 -13.72
CA LYS A 122 8.48 -33.46 -14.36
C LYS A 122 7.88 -32.21 -15.02
N LYS A 123 6.78 -32.37 -15.78
CA LYS A 123 6.05 -31.24 -16.39
C LYS A 123 5.47 -30.29 -15.33
N VAL A 124 4.89 -30.83 -14.27
CA VAL A 124 4.32 -30.02 -13.17
C VAL A 124 5.41 -29.24 -12.45
N GLU A 125 6.57 -29.85 -12.19
CA GLU A 125 7.73 -29.19 -11.58
C GLU A 125 8.29 -28.06 -12.48
N GLU A 126 8.37 -28.26 -13.79
CA GLU A 126 8.76 -27.22 -14.75
C GLU A 126 7.79 -26.02 -14.75
N VAL A 127 6.47 -26.28 -14.69
CA VAL A 127 5.44 -25.24 -14.59
C VAL A 127 5.57 -24.46 -13.29
N ILE A 128 5.80 -25.15 -12.16
CA ILE A 128 6.04 -24.53 -10.85
C ILE A 128 7.27 -23.62 -10.90
N GLN A 129 8.39 -24.11 -11.44
CA GLN A 129 9.61 -23.32 -11.57
C GLN A 129 9.41 -22.09 -12.46
N LYS A 130 8.70 -22.23 -13.58
CA LYS A 130 8.38 -21.09 -14.45
C LYS A 130 7.52 -20.07 -13.72
N ALA A 131 6.52 -20.51 -12.96
CA ALA A 131 5.66 -19.63 -12.18
C ALA A 131 6.44 -18.90 -11.06
N ASN A 132 7.35 -19.59 -10.37
CA ASN A 132 8.22 -18.97 -9.36
C ASN A 132 9.14 -17.90 -9.97
N ARG A 133 9.77 -18.17 -11.13
CA ARG A 133 10.62 -17.17 -11.82
C ARG A 133 9.84 -15.93 -12.24
N LEU A 134 8.61 -16.10 -12.75
CA LEU A 134 7.75 -14.96 -13.11
C LEU A 134 7.38 -14.14 -11.88
N ARG A 135 7.10 -14.81 -10.76
CA ARG A 135 6.81 -14.16 -9.49
C ARG A 135 8.02 -13.42 -8.92
N GLU A 136 9.21 -14.02 -8.88
CA GLU A 136 10.43 -13.34 -8.41
C GLU A 136 10.69 -12.07 -9.22
N LYS A 137 10.43 -12.12 -10.53
CA LYS A 137 10.52 -10.96 -11.42
C LYS A 137 9.42 -9.90 -11.15
N GLU A 138 8.24 -10.30 -10.68
CA GLU A 138 7.16 -9.39 -10.26
C GLU A 138 7.41 -8.83 -8.85
N GLU A 139 7.86 -9.63 -7.89
CA GLU A 139 8.25 -9.19 -6.55
C GLU A 139 9.46 -8.26 -6.61
N SER A 140 10.44 -8.51 -7.49
CA SER A 140 11.54 -7.56 -7.72
C SER A 140 11.09 -6.25 -8.39
N ARG A 141 9.89 -6.21 -8.98
CA ARG A 141 9.26 -4.98 -9.49
C ARG A 141 8.48 -4.23 -8.42
N VAL A 142 8.15 -4.88 -7.30
CA VAL A 142 7.63 -4.20 -6.11
C VAL A 142 8.83 -3.52 -5.47
N LEU A 143 8.95 -2.23 -5.74
CA LEU A 143 9.98 -1.37 -5.16
C LEU A 143 9.90 -1.46 -3.61
N PRO A 144 11.05 -1.56 -2.91
CA PRO A 144 11.08 -1.78 -1.47
C PRO A 144 10.45 -0.62 -0.69
N GLU A 145 9.89 -0.90 0.48
CA GLU A 145 9.43 0.15 1.41
C GLU A 145 10.61 0.98 1.92
N LEU A 146 10.36 2.24 2.29
CA LEU A 146 11.38 3.05 2.95
C LEU A 146 11.71 2.43 4.31
N PRO A 147 12.99 2.12 4.62
CA PRO A 147 13.34 1.59 5.93
C PRO A 147 12.94 2.56 7.05
N ARG A 148 12.37 2.04 8.14
CA ARG A 148 12.01 2.83 9.34
C ARG A 148 11.15 4.07 9.01
N ALA A 149 10.21 3.90 8.07
CA ALA A 149 9.30 4.97 7.63
C ALA A 149 8.44 5.55 8.77
N ASP A 150 8.12 4.74 9.77
CA ASP A 150 7.40 5.10 10.99
C ASP A 150 8.22 6.00 11.93
N GLU A 151 9.54 5.83 11.94
CA GLU A 151 10.49 6.64 12.71
C GLU A 151 11.01 7.86 11.92
N ALA A 152 10.53 8.07 10.70
CA ALA A 152 11.10 9.04 9.77
C ALA A 152 11.08 10.49 10.32
N VAL A 153 12.25 11.10 10.35
CA VAL A 153 12.48 12.44 10.88
C VAL A 153 12.36 13.46 9.74
N ILE A 154 11.40 14.37 9.88
CA ILE A 154 11.24 15.50 8.97
C ILE A 154 11.48 16.79 9.76
N PRO A 155 12.65 17.42 9.62
CA PRO A 155 12.93 18.66 10.35
C PRO A 155 11.96 19.75 9.89
N THR A 156 11.18 20.32 10.81
CA THR A 156 10.24 21.42 10.49
C THR A 156 10.97 22.59 9.83
N SER A 157 12.21 22.85 10.28
CA SER A 157 13.10 23.87 9.70
C SER A 157 13.44 23.61 8.24
N LYS A 158 13.51 22.36 7.78
CA LYS A 158 13.73 22.04 6.37
C LYS A 158 12.53 22.42 5.51
N LEU A 159 11.30 22.27 5.98
CA LEU A 159 10.12 22.69 5.20
C LEU A 159 9.96 24.20 5.13
N THR A 160 10.02 24.85 6.29
CA THR A 160 9.75 26.30 6.41
C THR A 160 10.86 27.18 5.83
N SER A 161 12.06 26.62 5.65
CA SER A 161 13.25 27.34 5.13
C SER A 161 13.68 26.87 3.72
N TYR A 162 13.01 25.86 3.15
CA TYR A 162 13.36 25.30 1.83
C TYR A 162 12.14 25.18 0.91
N ALA A 163 11.21 24.26 1.18
CA ALA A 163 10.10 23.98 0.26
C ALA A 163 9.00 25.06 0.28
N LEU A 164 8.79 25.71 1.42
CA LEU A 164 7.74 26.69 1.66
C LEU A 164 8.29 28.09 1.98
N ASP A 165 9.59 28.31 1.71
CA ASP A 165 10.25 29.60 1.93
C ASP A 165 10.07 30.52 0.71
N GLU A 166 9.20 31.51 0.85
CA GLU A 166 8.87 32.48 -0.19
C GLU A 166 10.00 33.48 -0.50
N ILE A 167 11.01 33.58 0.36
CA ILE A 167 12.10 34.58 0.25
C ILE A 167 13.33 33.93 -0.38
N LYS A 168 13.71 32.72 0.05
CA LYS A 168 14.90 32.02 -0.46
C LYS A 168 14.63 31.11 -1.65
N GLN A 169 13.41 30.58 -1.79
CA GLN A 169 13.01 29.66 -2.87
C GLN A 169 11.57 29.94 -3.33
N SER A 170 11.34 31.21 -3.71
CA SER A 170 10.04 31.73 -4.13
C SER A 170 9.31 30.84 -5.15
N ASP A 171 10.03 30.29 -6.11
CA ASP A 171 9.46 29.40 -7.13
C ASP A 171 8.89 28.11 -6.56
N LYS A 172 9.57 27.46 -5.62
CA LYS A 172 9.08 26.22 -5.00
C LYS A 172 7.89 26.48 -4.07
N ALA A 173 7.99 27.53 -3.25
CA ALA A 173 6.89 27.92 -2.37
C ALA A 173 5.63 28.29 -3.15
N ARG A 174 5.79 28.99 -4.29
CA ARG A 174 4.69 29.28 -5.22
C ARG A 174 4.09 28.01 -5.81
N VAL A 175 4.92 27.07 -6.28
CA VAL A 175 4.46 25.78 -6.84
C VAL A 175 3.67 24.97 -5.80
N PHE A 176 4.14 24.85 -4.55
CA PHE A 176 3.39 24.15 -3.50
C PHE A 176 2.05 24.80 -3.16
N ARG A 177 2.01 26.14 -3.12
CA ARG A 177 0.77 26.88 -2.88
C ARG A 177 -0.23 26.70 -4.02
N GLU A 178 0.19 26.85 -5.27
CA GLU A 178 -0.71 26.74 -6.44
C GLU A 178 -1.20 25.30 -6.68
N ALA A 179 -0.30 24.33 -6.50
CA ALA A 179 -0.58 22.93 -6.79
C ALA A 179 -1.30 22.22 -5.63
N LEU A 180 -0.91 22.47 -4.38
CA LEU A 180 -1.46 21.76 -3.20
C LEU A 180 -2.09 22.68 -2.13
N GLY A 181 -1.90 24.00 -2.20
CA GLY A 181 -2.44 24.91 -1.18
C GLY A 181 -1.64 24.90 0.12
N TYR A 182 -0.41 24.40 0.10
CA TYR A 182 0.49 24.51 1.24
C TYR A 182 1.25 25.82 1.23
N THR A 183 1.38 26.40 2.40
CA THR A 183 2.10 27.63 2.70
C THR A 183 2.87 27.45 3.99
N LYS A 184 3.70 28.42 4.36
CA LYS A 184 4.40 28.40 5.65
C LYS A 184 3.45 28.31 6.85
N ALA A 185 2.21 28.81 6.72
CA ALA A 185 1.21 28.81 7.79
C ALA A 185 0.67 27.42 8.14
N ASN A 186 0.63 26.49 7.17
CA ASN A 186 0.12 25.12 7.34
C ASN A 186 1.19 24.06 7.00
N ALA A 187 2.46 24.37 7.25
CA ALA A 187 3.57 23.46 7.00
C ALA A 187 3.46 22.14 7.79
N GLN A 188 2.82 22.17 8.97
CA GLN A 188 2.59 20.97 9.78
C GLN A 188 1.60 20.01 9.11
N GLU A 189 0.57 20.51 8.43
CA GLU A 189 -0.37 19.64 7.70
C GLU A 189 0.33 18.91 6.54
N LEU A 190 1.29 19.57 5.87
CA LEU A 190 2.12 18.92 4.84
C LEU A 190 3.00 17.82 5.45
N LEU A 191 3.58 18.06 6.64
CA LEU A 191 4.35 17.05 7.36
C LEU A 191 3.53 15.81 7.65
N ASP A 192 2.36 16.02 8.25
CA ASP A 192 1.48 14.95 8.67
C ASP A 192 0.98 14.18 7.45
N ASN A 193 0.70 14.87 6.34
CA ASN A 193 0.30 14.25 5.08
C ASN A 193 1.44 13.41 4.45
N ILE A 194 2.69 13.90 4.46
CA ILE A 194 3.84 13.12 3.99
C ILE A 194 4.03 11.89 4.87
N LYS A 195 4.08 12.05 6.20
CA LYS A 195 4.25 10.93 7.14
C LYS A 195 3.13 9.90 7.00
N TRP A 196 1.90 10.35 6.87
CA TRP A 196 0.74 9.49 6.66
C TRP A 196 0.86 8.67 5.38
N ASN A 197 1.40 9.26 4.32
CA ASN A 197 1.56 8.60 3.02
C ASN A 197 2.89 7.84 2.87
N LEU A 198 3.84 7.98 3.78
CA LEU A 198 5.17 7.40 3.58
C LEU A 198 5.21 5.86 3.53
N PRO A 199 4.49 5.10 4.41
CA PRO A 199 4.53 3.62 4.45
C PRO A 199 3.87 2.93 3.26
N TYR A 200 3.46 3.72 2.29
CA TYR A 200 2.37 3.44 1.38
C TYR A 200 2.76 3.71 -0.06
N PHE A 201 3.91 4.34 -0.27
CA PHE A 201 4.52 4.50 -1.57
C PHE A 201 5.88 3.79 -1.53
N PRO A 202 6.24 3.14 -2.64
CA PRO A 202 7.53 2.48 -2.71
C PRO A 202 8.70 3.46 -2.64
N ALA A 203 9.80 2.99 -2.07
CA ALA A 203 11.08 3.67 -2.07
C ALA A 203 12.02 3.07 -3.13
N GLN A 204 12.62 3.94 -3.93
CA GLN A 204 13.74 3.59 -4.78
C GLN A 204 15.05 3.84 -4.04
N LYS A 205 15.88 2.81 -3.90
CA LYS A 205 17.23 2.96 -3.33
C LYS A 205 18.16 3.62 -4.35
N LEU A 206 18.74 4.77 -4.00
CA LEU A 206 19.65 5.56 -4.85
C LEU A 206 21.13 5.32 -4.56
N GLY A 207 21.46 4.51 -3.54
CA GLY A 207 22.82 4.18 -3.13
C GLY A 207 23.41 5.11 -2.06
N ASN A 208 24.63 4.80 -1.61
CA ASN A 208 25.31 5.50 -0.53
C ASN A 208 26.23 6.61 -1.07
N ASN A 209 26.24 7.77 -0.41
CA ASN A 209 27.04 8.94 -0.81
C ASN A 209 28.17 9.29 0.17
N GLY A 210 28.52 8.41 1.10
CA GLY A 210 29.49 8.63 2.18
C GLY A 210 28.88 9.10 3.50
N TYR A 211 27.63 9.57 3.50
CA TYR A 211 26.90 10.02 4.70
C TYR A 211 25.72 9.13 5.07
N GLY A 212 25.42 8.12 4.25
CA GLY A 212 24.20 7.32 4.42
C GLY A 212 23.67 6.71 3.15
N GLU A 213 22.80 5.71 3.30
CA GLU A 213 22.05 5.16 2.18
C GLU A 213 20.91 6.09 1.79
N ARG A 214 20.78 6.42 0.51
CA ARG A 214 19.76 7.35 0.03
C ARG A 214 18.59 6.64 -0.62
N TYR A 215 17.41 7.22 -0.47
CA TYR A 215 16.16 6.71 -1.00
C TYR A 215 15.33 7.83 -1.60
N GLU A 216 14.47 7.48 -2.55
CA GLU A 216 13.50 8.36 -3.16
C GLU A 216 12.12 7.74 -3.09
N VAL A 217 11.12 8.51 -2.66
CA VAL A 217 9.72 8.09 -2.64
C VAL A 217 8.92 9.12 -3.43
N ILE A 218 8.34 8.66 -4.54
CA ILE A 218 7.38 9.44 -5.34
C ILE A 218 5.99 9.09 -4.85
N MET A 219 5.35 10.03 -4.17
CA MET A 219 4.05 9.88 -3.55
C MET A 219 3.01 10.81 -4.15
N THR A 220 1.76 10.36 -4.20
CA THR A 220 0.65 11.21 -4.64
C THR A 220 -0.02 11.82 -3.42
N LEU A 221 0.09 13.14 -3.26
CA LEU A 221 -0.49 13.88 -2.13
C LEU A 221 -1.73 14.66 -2.57
N LYS A 222 -2.74 14.68 -1.71
CA LYS A 222 -3.90 15.60 -1.81
C LYS A 222 -3.69 16.76 -0.86
N GLY A 223 -3.76 17.99 -1.36
CA GLY A 223 -3.57 19.20 -0.56
C GLY A 223 -4.86 19.81 -0.03
N PRO A 224 -4.80 20.80 0.88
CA PRO A 224 -5.96 21.54 1.39
C PRO A 224 -6.83 22.21 0.31
N ASN A 225 -6.26 22.48 -0.86
CA ASN A 225 -6.99 22.99 -2.02
C ASN A 225 -7.74 21.89 -2.81
N GLU A 226 -7.84 20.69 -2.26
CA GLU A 226 -8.46 19.49 -2.83
C GLU A 226 -7.78 18.91 -4.08
N LYS A 227 -6.72 19.56 -4.60
CA LYS A 227 -5.94 19.06 -5.73
C LYS A 227 -5.02 17.94 -5.29
N THR A 228 -4.70 17.08 -6.25
CA THR A 228 -3.81 15.93 -6.05
C THR A 228 -2.66 16.00 -7.04
N VAL A 229 -1.42 15.89 -6.56
CA VAL A 229 -0.20 15.93 -7.39
C VAL A 229 0.85 14.96 -6.88
N LYS A 230 1.76 14.57 -7.77
CA LYS A 230 2.94 13.78 -7.44
C LYS A 230 3.96 14.66 -6.73
N VAL A 231 4.53 14.11 -5.68
CA VAL A 231 5.51 14.77 -4.82
C VAL A 231 6.65 13.80 -4.62
N LEU A 232 7.85 14.26 -4.90
CA LEU A 232 9.07 13.48 -4.72
C LEU A 232 9.71 13.89 -3.40
N THR A 233 9.97 12.87 -2.58
CA THR A 233 10.67 13.01 -1.30
C THR A 233 11.98 12.23 -1.33
N GLY A 234 13.07 12.91 -1.03
CA GLY A 234 14.40 12.30 -0.91
C GLY A 234 14.73 12.06 0.55
N TRP A 235 15.21 10.87 0.88
CA TRP A 235 15.52 10.42 2.24
C TRP A 235 16.95 9.92 2.35
N ILE A 236 17.53 10.01 3.54
CA ILE A 236 18.83 9.43 3.87
C ILE A 236 18.73 8.64 5.17
N ASP A 237 19.22 7.41 5.16
CA ASP A 237 19.58 6.65 6.36
C ASP A 237 20.94 7.16 6.82
N ASP A 238 20.92 8.14 7.72
CA ASP A 238 22.06 8.95 8.11
C ASP A 238 22.96 8.19 9.10
N ILE A 239 24.21 7.92 8.74
CA ILE A 239 25.11 7.10 9.58
C ILE A 239 25.59 7.81 10.85
N GLU A 240 25.55 9.15 10.88
CA GLU A 240 26.04 9.93 12.01
C GLU A 240 24.96 10.06 13.08
N THR A 241 23.74 10.38 12.65
CA THR A 241 22.59 10.55 13.56
C THR A 241 21.87 9.23 13.83
N GLY A 242 21.97 8.27 12.91
CA GLY A 242 21.19 7.04 12.92
C GLY A 242 19.76 7.22 12.40
N ASP A 243 19.34 8.43 11.99
CA ASP A 243 17.95 8.72 11.63
C ASP A 243 17.63 8.48 10.14
N MET A 244 16.41 8.02 9.85
CA MET A 244 15.84 8.10 8.50
C MET A 244 15.30 9.51 8.27
N ARG A 245 16.06 10.36 7.59
CA ARG A 245 15.82 11.81 7.55
C ARG A 245 15.43 12.32 6.17
N LEU A 246 14.43 13.21 6.11
CA LEU A 246 14.10 13.91 4.87
C LEU A 246 15.22 14.87 4.45
N THR A 247 15.64 14.77 3.20
CA THR A 247 16.68 15.61 2.59
C THR A 247 16.11 16.59 1.57
N THR A 248 15.14 16.14 0.77
CA THR A 248 14.61 16.86 -0.38
C THR A 248 13.11 16.68 -0.50
N LEU A 249 12.41 17.73 -0.93
CA LEU A 249 10.98 17.72 -1.21
C LEU A 249 10.68 18.65 -2.40
N TYR A 250 10.01 18.15 -3.44
CA TYR A 250 9.50 18.96 -4.54
C TYR A 250 8.28 18.32 -5.22
N ILE A 251 7.54 19.13 -5.97
CA ILE A 251 6.47 18.64 -6.83
C ILE A 251 7.08 18.05 -8.08
N ASP A 252 6.71 16.81 -8.38
CA ASP A 252 7.08 16.10 -9.59
C ASP A 252 6.14 16.53 -10.72
N SER A 253 6.66 17.36 -11.63
CA SER A 253 5.93 18.02 -12.72
C SER A 253 5.90 17.19 -14.00
#